data_AF-A0A9D7AAL1-F1
#
_entry.id   AF-A0A9D7AAL1-F1
#
_cell.length_a   1.000
_cell.length_b   1.000
_cell.length_c   1.000
_cell.angle_alpha   90.00
_cell.angle_beta   90.00
_cell.angle_gamma   90.00
#
_symmetry.space_group_name_H-M   'P 1'
#
loop_
_entity.id
_entity.type
_entity.pdbx_description
1 polymer ?
#
loop_
_entity_poly.entity_id
_entity_poly.type
_entity_poly.pdbx_seq_one_letter_code
_entity_poly.pdbx_strand_id
1 'polypeptide(L)'
;MKNFVLIAFAFMFAFAIFPDVGKCGPEKHHVVKMTVNIENERQLQKAVNDGHQPWRLAPADVAHAAVLSVNDKASYDNCHLIRQTDKEAWVKCTSQKEDYLVYLKRLVEPKGIWTAVSMEISPAAKPEPQ
;
A
#
# COMPACT_ATOMS: atom_id res chain seq x y z
N MET A 1 74.71 -18.27 18.60
CA MET A 1 73.82 -19.12 19.43
C MET A 1 72.45 -18.48 19.46
N LYS A 2 71.42 -19.23 19.03
CA LYS A 2 69.99 -19.11 19.39
C LYS A 2 69.26 -17.80 19.05
N ASN A 3 68.02 -17.74 18.59
CA ASN A 3 67.04 -18.61 17.94
C ASN A 3 65.94 -17.61 17.52
N PHE A 4 65.41 -17.70 16.30
CA PHE A 4 64.01 -18.10 16.07
C PHE A 4 62.99 -17.39 16.95
N VAL A 5 62.13 -16.54 16.37
CA VAL A 5 60.66 -16.74 16.36
C VAL A 5 60.08 -15.84 15.26
N LEU A 6 59.67 -16.47 14.14
CA LEU A 6 58.62 -15.97 13.27
C LEU A 6 57.28 -16.12 14.01
N ILE A 7 56.43 -15.09 14.03
CA ILE A 7 55.00 -15.25 14.32
C ILE A 7 54.26 -14.95 13.02
N ALA A 8 53.90 -16.03 12.32
CA ALA A 8 52.92 -15.99 11.25
C ALA A 8 51.53 -15.91 11.90
N PHE A 9 50.81 -14.81 11.70
CA PHE A 9 49.41 -14.68 12.07
C PHE A 9 48.56 -15.48 11.08
N ALA A 10 48.20 -16.70 11.46
CA ALA A 10 47.19 -17.49 10.78
C ALA A 10 45.81 -16.87 11.08
N PHE A 11 45.23 -16.22 10.07
CA PHE A 11 43.82 -15.83 10.06
C PHE A 11 42.97 -17.11 9.99
N MET A 12 42.57 -17.63 11.17
CA MET A 12 41.43 -18.52 11.26
C MET A 12 40.19 -17.73 10.86
N PHE A 13 39.73 -17.95 9.63
CA PHE A 13 38.36 -17.65 9.24
C PHE A 13 37.44 -18.50 10.12
N ALA A 14 36.93 -17.89 11.19
CA ALA A 14 35.76 -18.37 11.88
C ALA A 14 34.62 -18.38 10.85
N PHE A 15 34.25 -19.57 10.39
CA PHE A 15 33.00 -19.82 9.69
C PHE A 15 31.88 -19.49 10.67
N ALA A 16 31.46 -18.22 10.67
CA ALA A 16 30.24 -17.81 11.33
C ALA A 16 29.10 -18.57 10.67
N ILE A 17 28.44 -19.39 11.48
CA ILE A 17 27.16 -20.01 11.22
C ILE A 17 26.21 -18.87 10.84
N PHE A 18 25.93 -18.72 9.55
CA PHE A 18 24.86 -17.84 9.09
C PHE A 18 23.54 -18.40 9.62
N PRO A 19 22.75 -17.62 10.37
CA PRO A 19 21.38 -18.01 10.66
C PRO A 19 20.63 -18.09 9.33
N ASP A 20 19.86 -19.18 9.23
CA ASP A 20 18.91 -19.51 8.17
C ASP A 20 18.16 -18.24 7.71
N VAL A 21 18.52 -17.75 6.52
CA VAL A 21 17.78 -16.69 5.84
C VAL A 21 16.43 -17.30 5.51
N GLY A 22 15.46 -17.00 6.38
CA GLY A 22 14.08 -17.42 6.24
C GLY A 22 13.63 -17.21 4.79
N LYS A 23 13.12 -18.29 4.18
CA LYS A 23 12.50 -18.28 2.86
C LYS A 23 11.53 -17.09 2.75
N CYS A 24 11.96 -16.04 2.05
CA CYS A 24 11.06 -15.09 1.41
C CYS A 24 10.33 -15.85 0.31
N GLY A 25 9.25 -16.54 0.66
CA GLY A 25 8.26 -16.97 -0.32
C GLY A 25 7.70 -15.73 -1.02
N PRO A 26 7.26 -15.82 -2.28
CA PRO A 26 6.71 -14.68 -2.99
C PRO A 26 5.48 -14.17 -2.22
N GLU A 27 5.59 -12.94 -1.70
CA GLU A 27 4.46 -12.24 -1.12
C GLU A 27 3.40 -12.11 -2.23
N LYS A 28 2.22 -12.71 -1.99
CA LYS A 28 1.17 -12.76 -3.00
C LYS A 28 0.48 -11.41 -3.06
N HIS A 29 1.00 -10.51 -3.90
CA HIS A 29 0.32 -9.27 -4.24
C HIS A 29 -0.80 -9.57 -5.25
N HIS A 30 -2.03 -9.25 -4.89
CA HIS A 30 -3.17 -9.33 -5.79
C HIS A 30 -3.60 -7.93 -6.22
N VAL A 31 -3.55 -7.66 -7.53
CA VAL A 31 -4.03 -6.40 -8.10
C VAL A 31 -5.44 -6.56 -8.65
N VAL A 32 -6.35 -5.74 -8.16
CA VAL A 32 -7.74 -5.62 -8.62
C VAL A 32 -7.88 -4.34 -9.43
N LYS A 33 -8.36 -4.44 -10.68
CA LYS A 33 -8.71 -3.28 -11.51
C LYS A 33 -10.20 -3.00 -11.40
N MET A 34 -10.56 -1.76 -11.12
CA MET A 34 -11.97 -1.37 -11.00
C MET A 34 -12.53 -0.99 -12.37
N THR A 35 -13.74 -1.44 -12.66
CA THR A 35 -14.45 -1.04 -13.88
C THR A 35 -15.00 0.37 -13.71
N VAL A 36 -14.50 1.31 -14.51
CA VAL A 36 -14.94 2.70 -14.47
C VAL A 36 -15.81 3.02 -15.68
N ASN A 37 -17.00 3.58 -15.42
CA ASN A 37 -17.87 4.15 -16.44
C ASN A 37 -17.80 5.68 -16.35
N ILE A 38 -17.20 6.31 -17.36
CA ILE A 38 -17.00 7.77 -17.39
C ILE A 38 -18.31 8.57 -17.34
N GLU A 39 -19.41 8.04 -17.89
CA GLU A 39 -20.69 8.74 -17.85
C GLU A 39 -21.28 8.74 -16.44
N ASN A 40 -21.13 7.63 -15.70
CA ASN A 40 -21.51 7.57 -14.29
C ASN A 40 -20.66 8.53 -13.45
N GLU A 41 -19.35 8.61 -13.69
CA GLU A 41 -18.48 9.55 -12.98
C GLU A 41 -18.86 11.01 -13.24
N ARG A 42 -19.30 11.37 -14.46
CA ARG A 42 -19.83 12.72 -14.76
C ARG A 42 -21.10 13.03 -13.98
N GLN A 43 -22.01 12.06 -13.85
CA GLN A 43 -23.22 12.23 -13.06
C GLN A 43 -22.90 12.40 -11.57
N LEU A 44 -21.93 11.62 -11.06
CA LEU A 44 -21.45 11.75 -9.69
C LEU A 44 -20.76 13.09 -9.45
N GLN A 45 -19.97 13.58 -10.40
CA GLN A 45 -19.39 14.93 -10.34
C GLN A 45 -20.47 15.99 -10.22
N LYS A 46 -21.52 15.90 -11.06
CA LYS A 46 -22.64 16.83 -11.00
C LYS A 46 -23.32 16.78 -9.62
N ALA A 47 -23.57 15.59 -9.10
CA ALA A 47 -24.18 15.42 -7.77
C ALA A 47 -23.33 16.07 -6.67
N VAL A 48 -22.00 15.96 -6.74
CA VAL A 48 -21.07 16.61 -5.80
C VAL A 48 -21.09 18.12 -5.95
N ASN A 49 -21.15 18.64 -7.17
CA ASN A 49 -21.27 20.08 -7.43
C ASN A 49 -22.60 20.64 -6.88
N ASP A 50 -23.66 19.83 -6.90
CA ASP A 50 -24.97 20.15 -6.32
C ASP A 50 -25.00 19.96 -4.77
N GLY A 51 -23.88 19.58 -4.15
CA GLY A 51 -23.72 19.45 -2.69
C GLY A 51 -23.98 18.04 -2.12
N HIS A 52 -24.19 17.04 -2.96
CA HIS A 52 -24.40 15.65 -2.53
C HIS A 52 -23.09 14.87 -2.43
N GLN A 53 -22.97 13.94 -1.49
CA GLN A 53 -21.80 13.05 -1.36
C GLN A 53 -20.43 13.78 -1.32
N PRO A 54 -20.24 14.83 -0.49
CA PRO A 54 -19.01 15.64 -0.49
C PRO A 54 -17.74 14.84 -0.15
N TRP A 55 -17.89 13.70 0.53
CA TRP A 55 -16.81 12.75 0.82
C TRP A 55 -16.06 12.28 -0.44
N ARG A 56 -16.67 12.33 -1.63
CA ARG A 56 -16.00 12.00 -2.90
C ARG A 56 -14.85 12.93 -3.27
N LEU A 57 -14.74 14.09 -2.61
CA LEU A 57 -13.64 15.03 -2.79
C LEU A 57 -12.41 14.66 -1.95
N ALA A 58 -12.56 13.79 -0.96
CA ALA A 58 -11.49 13.32 -0.11
C ALA A 58 -10.98 11.95 -0.59
N PRO A 59 -9.68 11.82 -0.92
CA PRO A 59 -9.16 10.57 -1.46
C PRO A 59 -9.20 9.42 -0.44
N ALA A 60 -9.03 9.71 0.86
CA ALA A 60 -9.09 8.71 1.92
C ALA A 60 -10.49 8.10 2.06
N ASP A 61 -11.54 8.93 2.02
CA ASP A 61 -12.95 8.49 2.04
C ASP A 61 -13.27 7.59 0.85
N VAL A 62 -12.86 8.01 -0.35
CA VAL A 62 -13.08 7.22 -1.57
C VAL A 62 -12.31 5.91 -1.54
N ALA A 63 -11.08 5.92 -1.03
CA ALA A 63 -10.28 4.71 -0.88
C ALA A 63 -10.92 3.73 0.11
N HIS A 64 -11.39 4.22 1.27
CA HIS A 64 -12.08 3.39 2.25
C HIS A 64 -13.35 2.77 1.67
N ALA A 65 -14.17 3.56 0.98
CA ALA A 65 -15.36 3.07 0.28
C ALA A 65 -15.03 1.99 -0.76
N ALA A 66 -13.91 2.14 -1.50
CA ALA A 66 -13.45 1.13 -2.43
C ALA A 66 -13.01 -0.16 -1.72
N VAL A 67 -12.28 -0.07 -0.59
CA VAL A 67 -11.87 -1.23 0.19
C VAL A 67 -13.07 -1.97 0.76
N LEU A 68 -14.11 -1.27 1.23
CA LEU A 68 -15.35 -1.88 1.73
C LEU A 68 -16.07 -2.73 0.68
N SER A 69 -15.86 -2.47 -0.63
CA SER A 69 -16.43 -3.31 -1.70
C SER A 69 -15.78 -4.70 -1.80
N VAL A 70 -14.59 -4.87 -1.21
CA VAL A 70 -13.80 -6.12 -1.22
C VAL A 70 -13.73 -6.74 0.17
N ASN A 71 -13.61 -5.92 1.22
CA ASN A 71 -13.57 -6.33 2.62
C ASN A 71 -14.38 -5.38 3.50
N ASP A 72 -15.51 -5.88 4.01
CA ASP A 72 -16.45 -5.15 4.85
C ASP A 72 -15.92 -4.77 6.26
N LYS A 73 -14.74 -5.28 6.64
CA LYS A 73 -14.12 -5.07 7.97
C LYS A 73 -12.98 -4.07 7.97
N ALA A 74 -12.71 -3.39 6.87
CA ALA A 74 -11.68 -2.35 6.84
C ALA A 74 -12.12 -1.15 7.69
N SER A 75 -11.32 -0.81 8.71
CA SER A 75 -11.56 0.41 9.51
C SER A 75 -11.14 1.65 8.73
N TYR A 76 -11.97 2.70 8.80
CA TYR A 76 -11.67 3.99 8.20
C TYR A 76 -10.39 4.61 8.78
N ASP A 77 -10.18 4.48 10.10
CA ASP A 77 -9.06 5.08 10.83
C ASP A 77 -7.68 4.59 10.35
N ASN A 78 -7.66 3.46 9.64
CA ASN A 78 -6.44 2.86 9.12
C ASN A 78 -6.17 3.25 7.65
N CYS A 79 -6.92 4.19 7.07
CA CYS A 79 -6.69 4.71 5.72
C CYS A 79 -5.89 6.01 5.76
N HIS A 80 -4.68 5.98 5.20
CA HIS A 80 -3.74 7.09 5.19
C HIS A 80 -3.33 7.46 3.77
N LEU A 81 -3.43 8.75 3.47
CA LEU A 81 -2.96 9.31 2.20
C LEU A 81 -1.43 9.22 2.13
N ILE A 82 -0.91 8.45 1.18
CA ILE A 82 0.53 8.29 0.97
C ILE A 82 1.06 9.40 0.05
N ARG A 83 0.31 9.68 -1.02
CA ARG A 83 0.68 10.68 -2.02
C ARG A 83 -0.56 11.24 -2.67
N GLN A 84 -0.54 12.54 -2.95
CA GLN A 84 -1.55 13.20 -3.77
C GLN A 84 -0.90 14.19 -4.72
N THR A 85 -1.42 14.24 -5.93
CA THR A 85 -1.21 15.27 -6.95
C THR A 85 -2.58 15.84 -7.35
N ASP A 86 -2.62 16.76 -8.31
CA ASP A 86 -3.91 17.29 -8.80
C ASP A 86 -4.76 16.21 -9.50
N LYS A 87 -4.13 15.20 -10.10
CA LYS A 87 -4.82 14.19 -10.92
C LYS A 87 -4.88 12.80 -10.30
N GLU A 88 -3.95 12.48 -9.42
CA GLU A 88 -3.71 11.12 -8.93
C GLU A 88 -3.43 11.11 -7.44
N ALA A 89 -3.90 10.07 -6.75
CA ALA A 89 -3.62 9.85 -5.34
C ALA A 89 -3.40 8.37 -5.04
N TRP A 90 -2.61 8.11 -4.01
CA TRP A 90 -2.36 6.78 -3.46
C TRP A 90 -2.72 6.81 -1.98
N VAL A 91 -3.60 5.90 -1.57
CA VAL A 91 -4.03 5.75 -0.18
C VAL A 91 -3.71 4.34 0.27
N LYS A 92 -3.05 4.21 1.42
CA LYS A 92 -2.85 2.92 2.06
C LYS A 92 -3.93 2.73 3.12
N CYS A 93 -4.68 1.64 3.05
CA CYS A 93 -5.60 1.21 4.09
C CYS A 93 -5.10 -0.10 4.70
N THR A 94 -5.15 -0.25 6.03
CA THR A 94 -4.72 -1.47 6.71
C THR A 94 -5.86 -2.13 7.47
N SER A 95 -5.96 -3.45 7.34
CA SER A 95 -6.83 -4.31 8.16
C SER A 95 -5.97 -5.26 9.00
N GLN A 96 -6.61 -6.09 9.83
CA GLN A 96 -5.89 -7.09 10.63
C GLN A 96 -5.13 -8.13 9.80
N LYS A 97 -5.56 -8.37 8.55
CA LYS A 97 -5.05 -9.47 7.71
C LYS A 97 -4.39 -9.00 6.43
N GLU A 98 -4.79 -7.85 5.93
CA GLU A 98 -4.43 -7.36 4.61
C GLU A 98 -4.16 -5.86 4.64
N ASP A 99 -3.17 -5.45 3.86
CA ASP A 99 -2.90 -4.08 3.46
C ASP A 99 -3.48 -3.84 2.06
N TYR A 100 -4.06 -2.67 1.86
CA TYR A 100 -4.65 -2.22 0.61
C TYR A 100 -3.94 -0.94 0.15
N LEU A 101 -3.35 -0.96 -1.04
CA LEU A 101 -2.87 0.24 -1.71
C LEU A 101 -3.85 0.63 -2.81
N VAL A 102 -4.69 1.62 -2.54
CA VAL A 102 -5.70 2.11 -3.47
C VAL A 102 -5.12 3.23 -4.31
N TYR A 103 -5.23 3.10 -5.63
CA TYR A 103 -4.86 4.13 -6.58
C TYR A 103 -6.12 4.84 -7.09
N LEU A 104 -6.12 6.16 -6.97
CA LEU A 104 -7.24 7.02 -7.32
C LEU A 104 -6.85 8.02 -8.40
N LYS A 105 -7.82 8.38 -9.24
CA LYS A 105 -7.69 9.43 -10.25
C LYS A 105 -8.87 10.39 -10.24
N ARG A 106 -8.62 11.63 -10.63
CA ARG A 106 -9.68 12.55 -11.07
C ARG A 106 -9.87 12.39 -12.58
N LEU A 107 -10.99 11.79 -12.97
CA LEU A 107 -11.23 11.38 -14.36
C LEU A 107 -12.07 12.38 -15.15
N VAL A 108 -12.88 13.19 -14.46
CA VAL A 108 -13.81 14.13 -15.09
C VAL A 108 -13.18 15.52 -15.23
N GLU A 109 -12.67 16.08 -14.13
CA GLU A 109 -12.07 17.41 -14.10
C GLU A 109 -10.88 17.49 -13.12
N PRO A 110 -9.89 18.39 -13.32
CA PRO A 110 -8.66 18.46 -12.51
C PRO A 110 -8.83 18.80 -11.03
N LYS A 111 -10.04 19.15 -10.58
CA LYS A 111 -10.39 19.41 -9.17
C LYS A 111 -11.72 18.74 -8.77
N GLY A 112 -12.09 17.70 -9.50
CA GLY A 112 -13.34 16.99 -9.34
C GLY A 112 -13.29 15.85 -8.33
N ILE A 113 -14.24 14.94 -8.43
CA ILE A 113 -14.30 13.76 -7.58
C ILE A 113 -13.08 12.84 -7.79
N TRP A 114 -12.73 12.11 -6.73
CA TRP A 114 -11.81 10.99 -6.84
C TRP A 114 -12.55 9.71 -7.24
N THR A 115 -11.92 8.92 -8.10
CA THR A 115 -12.39 7.61 -8.53
C THR A 115 -11.29 6.59 -8.27
N ALA A 116 -11.58 5.52 -7.54
CA ALA A 116 -10.65 4.40 -7.38
C ALA A 116 -10.56 3.60 -8.69
N VAL A 117 -9.34 3.43 -9.22
CA VAL A 117 -9.11 2.78 -10.52
C VAL A 117 -8.46 1.41 -10.38
N SER A 118 -7.67 1.22 -9.32
CA SER A 118 -7.07 -0.06 -8.99
C SER A 118 -6.73 -0.14 -7.52
N MET A 119 -6.55 -1.37 -7.04
CA MET A 119 -6.18 -1.66 -5.66
C MET A 119 -5.21 -2.83 -5.66
N GLU A 120 -4.11 -2.68 -4.92
CA GLU A 120 -3.20 -3.78 -4.62
C GLU A 120 -3.49 -4.29 -3.21
N ILE A 121 -3.61 -5.60 -3.06
CA ILE A 121 -3.89 -6.28 -1.81
C ILE A 121 -2.66 -7.13 -1.47
N SER A 122 -2.10 -6.91 -0.28
CA SER A 122 -1.03 -7.73 0.27
C SER A 122 -1.40 -8.22 1.66
N PRO A 123 -0.83 -9.34 2.14
CA PRO A 123 -0.97 -9.70 3.54
C PRO A 123 -0.47 -8.57 4.44
N ALA A 124 -1.17 -8.31 5.54
CA ALA A 124 -0.67 -7.37 6.54
C ALA A 124 0.63 -7.90 7.13
N ALA A 125 1.62 -7.01 7.30
CA ALA A 125 2.84 -7.35 7.99
C ALA A 125 2.49 -7.89 9.38
N LYS A 126 3.03 -9.06 9.75
CA LYS A 126 2.87 -9.57 11.12
C LYS A 126 3.50 -8.54 12.07
N PRO A 127 2.82 -8.15 13.16
CA PRO A 127 3.48 -7.38 14.19
C PRO A 127 4.69 -8.20 14.68
N GLU A 128 5.88 -7.62 14.59
CA GLU A 128 7.09 -8.23 15.11
C GLU A 128 6.94 -8.36 16.63
N PRO A 129 7.18 -9.55 17.22
CA PRO A 129 7.11 -9.71 18.67
C PRO A 129 8.20 -8.83 19.30
N GLN A 130 7.77 -7.88 20.13
CA GLN A 130 8.65 -7.06 20.98
C GLN A 130 9.19 -7.86 22.16
#